data_AF-T1CAW2-F1
#
_entry.id   AF-T1CAW2-F1
#
_cell.length_a   1.000
_cell.length_b   1.000
_cell.length_c   1.000
_cell.angle_alpha   90.00
_cell.angle_beta   90.00
_cell.angle_gamma   90.00
#
_symmetry.space_group_name_H-M   'P 1'
#
loop_
_entity.id
_entity.type
_entity.pdbx_description
1 polymer ?
#
loop_
_entity_poly.entity_id
_entity_poly.type
_entity_poly.pdbx_seq_one_letter_code
_entity_poly.pdbx_strand_id
1 'polypeptide(L)'
;SLRYEHGLLVQGATRGDGSVGEDVTANLRTLRAIPLRLRGDAPDVLEVRGEVIMPRAGFDAFNARALAAGEKLLANPRNGAAGSLRQLDPRVTARRPLAFFAYGIGVIEPASLLPPTHSATLQWLRTLGFPVAPEIATAQGFAGLIAYYRRIGAARDHLPYGIDGVVYKLDRYVDQQALGYVARAPRWAIAHKFPAEEQMTVLEAIDVQIGRTGAATPVARLAPVQVAGVTVTNATLHNADQIERLDVRVGDTVIVRRAGDVIPEVVRVVAERRPPHTRPWRMPTHCPVCGAQLLREKGASAWRCSGGLSCAAQRREAILHFASRRAMDIDGLGERYIEDL
;
A
#
# COMPACT_ATOMS: atom_id res chain seq x y z
N SER A 1 -13.09 4.31 7.69
CA SER A 1 -14.54 4.45 7.57
C SER A 1 -15.06 5.15 8.81
N LEU A 2 -16.00 6.08 8.68
CA LEU A 2 -16.59 6.88 9.76
C LEU A 2 -18.10 6.69 9.74
N ARG A 3 -18.69 6.09 10.77
CA ARG A 3 -20.13 5.91 10.92
C ARG A 3 -20.71 7.02 11.78
N TYR A 4 -21.74 7.66 11.24
CA TYR A 4 -22.55 8.65 11.92
C TYR A 4 -23.96 8.12 12.10
N GLU A 5 -24.54 8.36 13.28
CA GLU A 5 -25.95 8.09 13.57
C GLU A 5 -26.60 9.37 14.06
N HIS A 6 -27.71 9.77 13.41
CA HIS A 6 -28.38 11.06 13.62
C HIS A 6 -27.40 12.24 13.64
N GLY A 7 -26.42 12.19 12.74
CA GLY A 7 -25.39 13.21 12.58
C GLY A 7 -24.24 13.19 13.60
N LEU A 8 -24.19 12.26 14.55
CA LEU A 8 -23.11 12.15 15.54
C LEU A 8 -22.12 11.03 15.18
N LEU A 9 -20.81 11.29 15.29
CA LEU A 9 -19.78 10.27 15.04
C LEU A 9 -19.83 9.19 16.13
N VAL A 10 -20.30 7.99 15.76
CA VAL A 10 -20.40 6.85 16.69
C VAL A 10 -19.24 5.89 16.57
N GLN A 11 -18.70 5.68 15.36
CA GLN A 11 -17.63 4.71 15.14
C GLN A 11 -16.69 5.14 14.02
N GLY A 12 -15.41 4.82 14.16
CA GLY A 12 -14.41 4.98 13.13
C GLY A 12 -13.52 3.74 13.05
N ALA A 13 -13.40 3.15 11.86
CA ALA A 13 -12.66 1.92 11.65
C ALA A 13 -11.63 2.03 10.52
N THR A 14 -10.51 1.30 10.64
CA THR A 14 -9.57 1.10 9.53
C THR A 14 -10.16 0.17 8.47
N ARG A 15 -9.50 0.02 7.31
CA ARG A 15 -9.96 -0.88 6.26
C ARG A 15 -9.83 -2.36 6.62
N GLY A 16 -8.82 -2.72 7.41
CA GLY A 16 -8.43 -4.10 7.69
C GLY A 16 -8.38 -4.96 6.42
N ASP A 17 -9.12 -6.07 6.39
CA ASP A 17 -9.19 -6.98 5.25
C ASP A 17 -10.26 -6.63 4.19
N GLY A 18 -11.08 -5.61 4.48
CA GLY A 18 -12.22 -5.19 3.66
C GLY A 18 -13.59 -5.55 4.27
N SER A 19 -13.63 -6.49 5.20
CA SER A 19 -14.81 -6.87 5.99
C SER A 19 -14.69 -6.43 7.45
N VAL A 20 -13.54 -6.71 8.08
CA VAL A 20 -13.26 -6.41 9.49
C VAL A 20 -12.08 -5.44 9.54
N GLY A 21 -12.28 -4.34 10.27
CA GLY A 21 -11.27 -3.30 10.49
C GLY A 21 -11.06 -3.05 11.99
N GLU A 22 -9.94 -2.44 12.32
CA GLU A 22 -9.63 -2.04 13.70
C GLU A 22 -10.44 -0.80 14.08
N ASP A 23 -11.07 -0.81 15.26
CA ASP A 23 -11.70 0.37 15.84
C ASP A 23 -10.61 1.37 16.24
N VAL A 24 -10.67 2.55 15.62
CA VAL A 24 -9.77 3.69 15.86
C VAL A 24 -10.58 4.95 16.13
N THR A 25 -11.79 4.80 16.69
CA THR A 25 -12.75 5.89 16.94
C THR A 25 -12.12 6.97 17.82
N ALA A 26 -11.48 6.57 18.92
CA ALA A 26 -10.84 7.51 19.84
C ALA A 26 -9.74 8.35 19.16
N ASN A 27 -8.94 7.73 18.30
CA ASN A 27 -7.87 8.37 17.54
C ASN A 27 -8.44 9.32 16.49
N LEU A 28 -9.46 8.89 15.74
CA LEU A 28 -10.12 9.70 14.71
C LEU A 28 -10.80 10.94 15.30
N ARG A 29 -11.34 10.85 16.52
CA ARG A 29 -11.90 12.02 17.24
C ARG A 29 -10.88 13.12 17.53
N THR A 30 -9.58 12.83 17.46
CA THR A 30 -8.52 13.83 17.66
C THR A 30 -8.21 14.65 16.40
N LEU A 31 -8.66 14.20 15.22
CA LEU A 31 -8.41 14.87 13.95
C LEU A 31 -9.42 16.00 13.77
N ARG A 32 -8.97 17.25 13.85
CA ARG A 32 -9.82 18.45 13.67
C ARG A 32 -10.58 18.48 12.34
N ALA A 33 -10.05 17.82 11.33
CA ALA A 33 -10.62 17.75 10.00
C ALA A 33 -11.85 16.83 9.91
N ILE A 34 -12.10 16.01 10.94
CA ILE A 34 -13.25 15.11 11.01
C ILE A 34 -14.34 15.75 11.88
N PRO A 35 -15.53 16.05 11.35
CA PRO A 35 -16.62 16.59 12.16
C PRO A 35 -17.10 15.54 13.16
N LEU A 36 -17.20 15.90 14.44
CA LEU A 36 -17.83 15.04 15.46
C LEU A 36 -19.36 15.05 15.35
N ARG A 37 -19.90 16.15 14.80
CA ARG A 37 -21.31 16.32 14.44
C ARG A 37 -21.40 16.87 13.02
N LEU A 38 -22.21 16.26 12.18
CA LEU A 38 -22.48 16.72 10.81
C LEU A 38 -23.22 18.06 10.83
N ARG A 39 -22.97 18.90 9.83
CA ARG A 39 -23.68 20.16 9.63
C ARG A 39 -24.97 19.93 8.84
N GLY A 40 -26.01 20.70 9.17
CA GLY A 40 -27.31 20.61 8.49
C GLY A 40 -28.10 19.36 8.87
N ASP A 41 -29.06 18.99 8.02
CA ASP A 41 -29.89 17.80 8.23
C ASP A 41 -29.09 16.55 7.92
N ALA A 42 -28.82 15.77 8.97
CA ALA A 42 -28.06 14.54 8.87
C ALA A 42 -28.99 13.35 8.56
N PRO A 43 -28.55 12.41 7.72
CA PRO A 43 -29.21 11.11 7.61
C PRO A 43 -29.28 10.39 8.96
N ASP A 44 -30.21 9.44 9.09
CA ASP A 44 -30.31 8.56 10.26
C ASP A 44 -29.01 7.77 10.43
N VAL A 45 -28.48 7.25 9.31
CA VAL A 45 -27.18 6.61 9.26
C VAL A 45 -26.39 7.14 8.07
N LEU A 46 -25.13 7.48 8.29
CA LEU A 46 -24.18 7.81 7.22
C LEU A 46 -22.81 7.24 7.52
N GLU A 47 -22.31 6.39 6.62
CA GLU A 47 -20.93 5.93 6.61
C GLU A 47 -20.12 6.75 5.60
N VAL A 48 -19.16 7.55 6.07
CA VAL A 48 -18.23 8.32 5.24
C VAL A 48 -16.90 7.58 5.11
N ARG A 49 -16.45 7.42 3.88
CA ARG A 49 -15.16 6.81 3.54
C ARG A 49 -14.19 7.88 3.08
N GLY A 50 -12.98 7.82 3.61
CA GLY A 50 -11.94 8.78 3.34
C GLY A 50 -10.57 8.25 3.72
N GLU A 51 -9.56 9.05 3.39
CA GLU A 51 -8.16 8.73 3.66
C GLU A 51 -7.64 9.65 4.76
N VAL A 52 -7.01 9.06 5.78
CA VAL A 52 -6.19 9.81 6.74
C VAL A 52 -4.81 9.98 6.13
N ILE A 53 -4.40 11.23 5.97
CA ILE A 53 -3.12 11.60 5.36
C ILE A 53 -2.28 12.41 6.34
N MET A 54 -1.00 12.57 6.02
CA MET A 54 -0.11 13.51 6.69
C MET A 54 0.37 14.54 5.67
N PRO A 55 -0.01 15.83 5.79
CA PRO A 55 0.49 16.88 4.92
C PRO A 55 2.02 17.00 5.01
N ARG A 56 2.68 17.36 3.91
CA ARG A 56 4.15 17.46 3.80
C ARG A 56 4.72 18.39 4.88
N ALA A 57 4.21 19.62 4.95
CA ALA A 57 4.68 20.60 5.95
C ALA A 57 4.52 20.09 7.39
N GLY A 58 3.44 19.34 7.67
CA GLY A 58 3.24 18.71 8.97
C GLY A 58 4.27 17.62 9.25
N PHE A 59 4.49 16.73 8.29
CA PHE A 59 5.50 15.67 8.36
C PHE A 59 6.90 16.23 8.60
N ASP A 60 7.30 17.25 7.83
CA ASP A 60 8.62 17.88 7.91
C ASP A 60 8.83 18.53 9.29
N ALA A 61 7.84 19.31 9.76
CA ALA A 61 7.88 19.93 11.08
C ALA A 61 7.93 18.89 12.21
N PHE A 62 7.19 17.78 12.06
CA PHE A 62 7.23 16.68 13.02
C PHE A 62 8.63 16.06 13.10
N ASN A 63 9.23 15.73 11.96
CA ASN A 63 10.55 15.10 11.90
C ASN A 63 11.66 16.04 12.37
N ALA A 64 11.60 17.34 12.06
CA ALA A 64 12.56 18.32 12.55
C ALA A 64 12.56 18.39 14.09
N ARG A 65 11.37 18.42 14.71
CA ARG A 65 11.24 18.39 16.18
C ARG A 65 11.70 17.05 16.77
N ALA A 66 11.33 15.93 16.15
CA ALA A 66 11.75 14.61 16.62
C ALA A 66 13.28 14.46 16.57
N LEU A 67 13.93 14.95 15.50
CA LEU A 67 15.38 14.97 15.38
C LEU A 67 16.04 15.78 16.51
N ALA A 68 15.53 16.99 16.78
CA ALA A 68 16.03 17.85 17.85
C ALA A 68 15.87 17.21 19.25
N ALA A 69 14.86 16.36 19.43
CA ALA A 69 14.61 15.63 20.68
C ALA A 69 15.30 14.25 20.75
N GLY A 70 16.05 13.85 19.73
CA GLY A 70 16.65 12.50 19.66
C GLY A 70 15.61 11.37 19.52
N GLU A 71 14.39 11.68 19.07
CA GLU A 71 13.30 10.74 18.88
C GLU A 71 13.35 10.07 17.49
N LYS A 72 12.64 8.94 17.36
CA LYS A 72 12.52 8.21 16.10
C LYS A 72 11.76 9.04 15.05
N LEU A 73 12.39 9.22 13.90
CA LEU A 73 11.79 9.90 12.75
C LEU A 73 10.74 9.03 12.05
N LEU A 74 9.78 9.69 11.40
CA LEU A 74 8.86 9.07 10.47
C LEU A 74 9.54 8.90 9.11
N ALA A 75 9.48 7.71 8.52
CA ALA A 75 10.14 7.42 7.25
C ALA A 75 9.52 8.20 6.07
N ASN A 76 8.19 8.13 5.94
CA ASN A 76 7.46 8.88 4.91
C ASN A 76 6.05 9.23 5.42
N PRO A 77 5.35 10.18 4.77
CA PRO A 77 4.01 10.61 5.20
C PRO A 77 2.97 9.48 5.27
N ARG A 78 3.01 8.50 4.36
CA ARG A 78 2.05 7.38 4.31
C ARG A 78 2.18 6.47 5.52
N ASN A 79 3.39 5.99 5.78
CA ASN A 79 3.71 5.15 6.94
C ASN A 79 3.53 5.94 8.25
N GLY A 80 3.91 7.22 8.21
CA GLY A 80 3.71 8.16 9.31
C GLY A 80 2.25 8.30 9.68
N ALA A 81 1.35 8.48 8.72
CA ALA A 81 -0.08 8.58 8.95
C ALA A 81 -0.66 7.29 9.54
N ALA A 82 -0.36 6.14 8.92
CA ALA A 82 -0.86 4.84 9.37
C ALA A 82 -0.42 4.49 10.81
N GLY A 83 0.87 4.68 11.11
CA GLY A 83 1.39 4.44 12.46
C GLY A 83 0.87 5.44 13.49
N SER A 84 0.68 6.70 13.09
CA SER A 84 0.15 7.76 13.97
C SER A 84 -1.31 7.55 14.34
N LEU A 85 -2.11 6.95 13.45
CA LEU A 85 -3.54 6.70 13.70
C LEU A 85 -3.78 5.49 14.59
N ARG A 86 -2.91 4.48 14.54
CA ARG A 86 -3.07 3.19 15.25
C ARG A 86 -2.37 3.18 16.62
N GLN A 87 -2.44 4.29 17.34
CA GLN A 87 -1.84 4.42 18.68
C GLN A 87 -2.82 3.95 19.75
N LEU A 88 -2.35 3.20 20.74
CA LEU A 88 -3.17 2.81 21.89
C LEU A 88 -3.66 4.03 22.67
N ASP A 89 -2.78 5.02 22.88
CA ASP A 89 -3.15 6.29 23.50
C ASP A 89 -3.52 7.34 22.43
N PRO A 90 -4.79 7.76 22.32
CA PRO A 90 -5.22 8.75 21.34
C PRO A 90 -4.56 10.12 21.53
N ARG A 91 -4.03 10.43 22.73
CA ARG A 91 -3.27 11.67 22.96
C ARG A 91 -1.98 11.71 22.16
N VAL A 92 -1.41 10.55 21.82
CA VAL A 92 -0.26 10.47 20.91
C VAL A 92 -0.71 10.85 19.51
N THR A 93 -1.83 10.31 19.02
CA THR A 93 -2.41 10.69 17.71
C THR A 93 -2.73 12.18 17.64
N ALA A 94 -3.29 12.76 18.71
CA ALA A 94 -3.62 14.19 18.76
C ALA A 94 -2.42 15.13 18.54
N ARG A 95 -1.19 14.66 18.82
CA ARG A 95 0.06 15.40 18.61
C ARG A 95 0.66 15.20 17.21
N ARG A 96 0.04 14.36 16.38
CA ARG A 96 0.51 14.04 15.02
C ARG A 96 -0.23 14.94 14.04
N PRO A 97 0.45 15.45 13.00
CA PRO A 97 -0.14 16.37 12.04
C PRO A 97 -0.97 15.60 11.00
N LEU A 98 -2.04 14.95 11.45
CA LEU A 98 -2.93 14.18 10.60
C LEU A 98 -4.04 15.06 10.03
N ALA A 99 -4.37 14.80 8.77
CA ALA A 99 -5.51 15.38 8.07
C ALA A 99 -6.38 14.25 7.49
N PHE A 100 -7.54 14.62 6.96
CA PHE A 100 -8.49 13.68 6.39
C PHE A 100 -9.03 14.25 5.08
N PHE A 101 -9.32 13.39 4.11
CA PHE A 101 -10.14 13.73 2.95
C PHE A 101 -11.21 12.66 2.74
N ALA A 102 -12.47 13.08 2.67
CA ALA A 102 -13.56 12.20 2.26
C ALA A 102 -13.49 11.96 0.75
N TYR A 103 -13.68 10.71 0.34
CA TYR A 103 -13.67 10.30 -1.08
C TYR A 103 -14.90 9.47 -1.48
N GLY A 104 -15.80 9.17 -0.55
CA GLY A 104 -16.99 8.38 -0.84
C GLY A 104 -17.78 8.04 0.42
N ILE A 105 -18.76 7.18 0.24
CA ILE A 105 -19.67 6.74 1.30
C ILE A 105 -19.81 5.22 1.29
N GLY A 106 -20.23 4.64 2.41
CA GLY A 106 -20.71 3.27 2.51
C GLY A 106 -22.22 3.26 2.68
N VAL A 107 -22.71 2.81 3.84
CA VAL A 107 -24.13 2.84 4.21
C VAL A 107 -24.69 4.27 4.28
N ILE A 108 -25.91 4.47 3.81
CA ILE A 108 -26.70 5.69 3.98
C ILE A 108 -28.17 5.33 4.19
N GLU A 109 -28.79 5.88 5.24
CA GLU A 109 -30.19 5.64 5.58
C GLU A 109 -30.89 6.97 5.92
N PRO A 110 -32.05 7.29 5.28
CA PRO A 110 -32.67 6.55 4.18
C PRO A 110 -31.90 6.68 2.87
N ALA A 111 -31.95 5.63 2.03
CA ALA A 111 -31.22 5.59 0.75
C ALA A 111 -31.64 6.68 -0.25
N SER A 112 -32.82 7.28 -0.10
CA SER A 112 -33.32 8.39 -0.91
C SER A 112 -32.49 9.67 -0.78
N LEU A 113 -31.69 9.80 0.29
CA LEU A 113 -30.79 10.95 0.47
C LEU A 113 -29.50 10.85 -0.37
N LEU A 114 -29.22 9.70 -0.99
CA LEU A 114 -28.04 9.52 -1.82
C LEU A 114 -28.14 10.37 -3.10
N PRO A 115 -27.21 11.31 -3.34
CA PRO A 115 -27.16 12.01 -4.62
C PRO A 115 -26.97 11.05 -5.79
N PRO A 116 -27.47 11.37 -7.00
CA PRO A 116 -27.45 10.46 -8.15
C PRO A 116 -26.03 10.22 -8.71
N THR A 117 -25.08 11.12 -8.43
CA THR A 117 -23.69 11.03 -8.89
C THR A 117 -22.70 11.13 -7.76
N HIS A 118 -21.54 10.51 -7.94
CA HIS A 118 -20.43 10.54 -7.02
C HIS A 118 -19.89 11.97 -6.84
N SER A 119 -19.78 12.73 -7.94
CA SER A 119 -19.41 14.14 -7.91
C SER A 119 -20.35 14.97 -7.04
N ALA A 120 -21.67 14.75 -7.14
CA ALA A 120 -22.66 15.42 -6.29
C ALA A 120 -22.54 14.99 -4.82
N THR A 121 -22.29 13.70 -4.55
CA THR A 121 -22.01 13.21 -3.19
C THR A 121 -20.79 13.89 -2.58
N LEU A 122 -19.71 14.09 -3.35
CA LEU A 122 -18.51 14.77 -2.85
C LEU A 122 -18.79 16.24 -2.52
N GLN A 123 -19.63 16.93 -3.30
CA GLN A 123 -20.08 18.29 -2.95
C GLN A 123 -20.96 18.31 -1.71
N TRP A 124 -21.90 17.36 -1.59
CA TRP A 124 -22.73 17.21 -0.41
C TRP A 124 -21.92 16.91 0.86
N LEU A 125 -20.89 16.06 0.77
CA LEU A 125 -19.99 15.83 1.91
C LEU A 125 -19.29 17.12 2.38
N ARG A 126 -18.97 18.06 1.47
CA ARG A 126 -18.45 19.38 1.87
C ARG A 126 -19.48 20.17 2.69
N THR A 127 -20.76 20.14 2.30
CA THR A 127 -21.82 20.85 3.04
C THR A 127 -22.04 20.26 4.44
N LEU A 128 -21.82 18.96 4.60
CA LEU A 128 -21.84 18.29 5.91
C LEU A 128 -20.62 18.59 6.80
N GLY A 129 -19.61 19.29 6.26
CA GLY A 129 -18.42 19.73 6.99
C GLY A 129 -17.17 18.88 6.74
N PHE A 130 -17.18 17.96 5.78
CA PHE A 130 -15.99 17.19 5.45
C PHE A 130 -15.02 17.94 4.53
N PRO A 131 -13.72 17.84 4.78
CA PRO A 131 -12.72 18.16 3.79
C PRO A 131 -12.80 17.15 2.64
N VAL A 132 -12.82 17.67 1.42
CA VAL A 132 -12.73 16.91 0.18
C VAL A 132 -11.60 17.52 -0.64
N ALA A 133 -10.78 16.68 -1.29
CA ALA A 133 -9.58 17.15 -2.00
C ALA A 133 -9.93 18.25 -3.03
N PRO A 134 -9.20 19.38 -3.08
CA PRO A 134 -9.49 20.48 -3.99
C PRO A 134 -9.36 20.10 -5.47
N GLU A 135 -8.54 19.11 -5.79
CA GLU A 135 -8.21 18.76 -7.18
C GLU A 135 -9.27 17.90 -7.87
N ILE A 136 -10.29 17.44 -7.13
CA ILE A 136 -11.38 16.62 -7.67
C ILE A 136 -12.05 17.34 -8.83
N ALA A 137 -12.16 16.65 -9.95
CA ALA A 137 -12.86 17.12 -11.13
C ALA A 137 -13.59 15.97 -11.82
N THR A 138 -14.63 16.32 -12.59
CA THR A 138 -15.24 15.41 -13.55
C THR A 138 -14.47 15.45 -14.87
N ALA A 139 -14.50 14.34 -15.61
CA ALA A 139 -13.85 14.22 -16.91
C ALA A 139 -14.71 13.30 -17.81
N GLN A 140 -14.69 13.58 -19.11
CA GLN A 140 -15.46 12.83 -20.11
C GLN A 140 -14.52 12.16 -21.11
N GLY A 141 -14.78 10.88 -21.36
CA GLY A 141 -14.03 10.07 -22.32
C GLY A 141 -12.55 9.91 -21.95
N PHE A 142 -11.84 9.12 -22.76
CA PHE A 142 -10.43 8.83 -22.55
C PHE A 142 -9.56 10.10 -22.53
N ALA A 143 -9.81 11.02 -23.47
CA ALA A 143 -9.05 12.27 -23.58
C ALA A 143 -9.14 13.12 -22.31
N GLY A 144 -10.35 13.26 -21.72
CA GLY A 144 -10.55 13.99 -20.47
C GLY A 144 -9.83 13.34 -19.29
N LEU A 145 -9.90 12.02 -19.18
CA LEU A 145 -9.21 11.26 -18.12
C LEU A 145 -7.68 11.45 -18.20
N ILE A 146 -7.11 11.32 -19.40
CA ILE A 146 -5.66 11.52 -19.60
C ILE A 146 -5.24 12.96 -19.37
N ALA A 147 -6.04 13.94 -19.77
CA ALA A 147 -5.77 15.35 -19.49
C ALA A 147 -5.74 15.62 -17.98
N TYR A 148 -6.71 15.07 -17.23
CA TYR A 148 -6.73 15.14 -15.77
C TYR A 148 -5.46 14.52 -15.17
N TYR A 149 -5.08 13.30 -15.58
CA TYR A 149 -3.88 12.63 -15.10
C TYR A 149 -2.60 13.43 -15.34
N ARG A 150 -2.42 13.98 -16.54
CA ARG A 150 -1.25 14.81 -16.87
C ARG A 150 -1.19 16.08 -16.02
N ARG A 151 -2.34 16.75 -15.85
CA ARG A 151 -2.44 17.97 -15.03
C ARG A 151 -2.08 17.70 -13.56
N ILE A 152 -2.62 16.64 -12.97
CA ILE A 152 -2.31 16.27 -11.58
C ILE A 152 -0.86 15.78 -11.45
N GLY A 153 -0.37 15.01 -12.44
CA GLY A 153 1.02 14.56 -12.48
C GLY A 153 2.02 15.72 -12.50
N ALA A 154 1.76 16.75 -13.29
CA ALA A 154 2.59 17.96 -13.34
C ALA A 154 2.58 18.76 -12.03
N ALA A 155 1.48 18.70 -11.27
CA ALA A 155 1.36 19.37 -9.97
C ALA A 155 1.85 18.53 -8.78
N ARG A 156 2.16 17.24 -8.98
CA ARG A 156 2.38 16.23 -7.92
C ARG A 156 3.34 16.68 -6.82
N ASP A 157 4.46 17.28 -7.21
CA ASP A 157 5.52 17.68 -6.28
C ASP A 157 5.20 18.98 -5.54
N HIS A 158 4.25 19.77 -6.05
CA HIS A 158 3.80 21.02 -5.47
C HIS A 158 2.55 20.85 -4.58
N LEU A 159 1.91 19.68 -4.59
CA LEU A 159 0.79 19.41 -3.70
C LEU A 159 1.25 19.35 -2.24
N PRO A 160 0.44 19.86 -1.29
CA PRO A 160 0.79 19.88 0.13
C PRO A 160 0.75 18.48 0.79
N TYR A 161 0.54 17.42 0.02
CA TYR A 161 0.50 16.02 0.43
C TYR A 161 1.05 15.12 -0.66
N GLY A 162 1.48 13.91 -0.28
CA GLY A 162 1.92 12.90 -1.23
C GLY A 162 0.74 12.23 -1.93
N ILE A 163 0.87 12.01 -3.23
CA ILE A 163 -0.04 11.20 -4.05
C ILE A 163 0.76 10.21 -4.90
N ASP A 164 0.16 9.06 -5.19
CA ASP A 164 0.76 7.97 -5.95
C ASP A 164 0.07 7.71 -7.30
N GLY A 165 -0.94 8.52 -7.63
CA GLY A 165 -1.72 8.41 -8.85
C GLY A 165 -3.02 9.18 -8.77
N VAL A 166 -3.93 8.85 -9.68
CA VAL A 166 -5.32 9.32 -9.68
C VAL A 166 -6.27 8.13 -9.67
N VAL A 167 -7.47 8.32 -9.14
CA VAL A 167 -8.53 7.31 -9.19
C VAL A 167 -9.64 7.80 -10.10
N TYR A 168 -9.91 7.06 -11.16
CA TYR A 168 -11.10 7.28 -11.99
C TYR A 168 -12.24 6.45 -11.42
N LYS A 169 -13.42 7.04 -11.36
CA LYS A 169 -14.67 6.38 -10.96
C LYS A 169 -15.75 6.76 -11.95
N LEU A 170 -16.61 5.81 -12.32
CA LEU A 170 -17.84 6.18 -13.02
C LEU A 170 -18.66 7.10 -12.12
N ASP A 171 -19.14 8.21 -12.69
CA ASP A 171 -19.75 9.25 -11.88
C ASP A 171 -21.17 8.87 -11.43
N ARG A 172 -21.96 8.22 -12.27
CA ARG A 172 -23.35 7.85 -11.95
C ARG A 172 -23.38 6.57 -11.11
N TYR A 173 -24.09 6.59 -9.99
CA TYR A 173 -24.20 5.41 -9.12
C TYR A 173 -24.94 4.24 -9.77
N VAL A 174 -25.91 4.51 -10.64
CA VAL A 174 -26.60 3.46 -11.40
C VAL A 174 -25.63 2.66 -12.28
N ASP A 175 -24.62 3.31 -12.85
CA ASP A 175 -23.61 2.65 -13.67
C ASP A 175 -22.61 1.88 -12.79
N GLN A 176 -22.30 2.39 -11.59
CA GLN A 176 -21.49 1.66 -10.60
C GLN A 176 -22.19 0.37 -10.14
N GLN A 177 -23.49 0.44 -9.85
CA GLN A 177 -24.30 -0.71 -9.45
C GLN A 177 -24.38 -1.76 -10.57
N ALA A 178 -24.62 -1.33 -11.82
CA ALA A 178 -24.69 -2.21 -12.97
C ALA A 178 -23.35 -2.95 -13.22
N LEU A 179 -22.21 -2.28 -13.04
CA LEU A 179 -20.90 -2.92 -13.19
C LEU A 179 -20.53 -3.83 -12.02
N GLY A 180 -20.92 -3.48 -10.80
CA GLY A 180 -20.67 -4.27 -9.59
C GLY A 180 -19.19 -4.41 -9.24
N TYR A 181 -18.85 -5.56 -8.65
CA TYR A 181 -17.54 -5.85 -8.06
C TYR A 181 -16.98 -7.18 -8.55
N VAL A 182 -15.66 -7.29 -8.61
CA VAL A 182 -14.94 -8.57 -8.55
C VAL A 182 -14.48 -8.83 -7.11
N ALA A 183 -13.99 -10.03 -6.81
CA ALA A 183 -13.68 -10.48 -5.45
C ALA A 183 -12.84 -9.52 -4.59
N ARG A 184 -12.04 -8.61 -5.18
CA ARG A 184 -11.17 -7.69 -4.44
C ARG A 184 -11.28 -6.21 -4.84
N ALA A 185 -12.08 -5.87 -5.84
CA ALA A 185 -12.12 -4.51 -6.38
C ALA A 185 -13.44 -4.19 -7.12
N PRO A 186 -13.88 -2.92 -7.13
CA PRO A 186 -14.98 -2.48 -7.99
C PRO A 186 -14.61 -2.57 -9.48
N ARG A 187 -15.59 -2.85 -10.34
CA ARG A 187 -15.42 -2.81 -11.80
C ARG A 187 -15.55 -1.40 -12.38
N TRP A 188 -16.10 -0.48 -11.59
CA TRP A 188 -16.41 0.90 -11.97
C TRP A 188 -15.36 1.93 -11.56
N ALA A 189 -14.25 1.49 -10.96
CA ALA A 189 -13.14 2.38 -10.59
C ALA A 189 -11.77 1.76 -10.86
N ILE A 190 -10.80 2.61 -11.21
CA ILE A 190 -9.42 2.20 -11.46
C ILE A 190 -8.45 3.25 -10.90
N ALA A 191 -7.38 2.79 -10.27
CA ALA A 191 -6.26 3.64 -9.87
C ALA A 191 -5.22 3.68 -11.00
N HIS A 192 -5.03 4.84 -11.63
CA HIS A 192 -4.00 5.09 -12.61
C HIS A 192 -2.78 5.71 -11.91
N LYS A 193 -1.79 4.86 -11.61
CA LYS A 193 -0.60 5.22 -10.82
C LYS A 193 0.38 6.05 -11.65
N PHE A 194 1.04 7.00 -10.99
CA PHE A 194 2.19 7.68 -11.59
C PHE A 194 3.38 6.72 -11.70
N PRO A 195 4.34 6.97 -12.60
CA PRO A 195 5.60 6.25 -12.59
C PRO A 195 6.23 6.31 -11.20
N ALA A 196 6.59 5.15 -10.67
CA ALA A 196 7.27 5.06 -9.39
C ALA A 196 8.65 5.72 -9.48
N GLU A 197 9.11 6.28 -8.37
CA GLU A 197 10.47 6.81 -8.27
C GLU A 197 11.48 5.67 -8.47
N GLU A 198 12.38 5.86 -9.43
CA GLU A 198 13.49 4.96 -9.74
C GLU A 198 14.76 5.48 -9.08
N GLN A 199 15.54 4.58 -8.50
CA GLN A 199 16.82 4.88 -7.86
C GLN A 199 17.88 3.89 -8.30
N MET A 200 19.12 4.34 -8.33
CA MET A 200 20.27 3.50 -8.68
C MET A 200 20.91 2.97 -7.40
N THR A 201 21.22 1.68 -7.36
CA THR A 201 22.03 1.10 -6.29
C THR A 201 22.85 -0.09 -6.79
N VAL A 202 23.73 -0.61 -5.96
CA VAL A 202 24.56 -1.78 -6.27
C VAL A 202 23.85 -3.05 -5.78
N LEU A 203 23.82 -4.08 -6.64
CA LEU A 203 23.38 -5.42 -6.29
C LEU A 203 24.51 -6.17 -5.58
N GLU A 204 24.42 -6.33 -4.26
CA GLU A 204 25.46 -6.94 -3.43
C GLU A 204 25.40 -8.47 -3.43
N ALA A 205 24.20 -9.05 -3.47
CA ALA A 205 24.00 -10.49 -3.53
C ALA A 205 22.62 -10.84 -4.10
N ILE A 206 22.42 -12.11 -4.46
CA ILE A 206 21.10 -12.65 -4.81
C ILE A 206 20.88 -13.88 -3.93
N ASP A 207 19.93 -13.76 -3.00
CA ASP A 207 19.51 -14.85 -2.14
C ASP A 207 18.30 -15.57 -2.74
N VAL A 208 18.06 -16.81 -2.33
CA VAL A 208 16.87 -17.58 -2.74
C VAL A 208 16.00 -17.85 -1.54
N GLN A 209 14.81 -17.25 -1.52
CA GLN A 209 13.79 -17.50 -0.51
C GLN A 209 12.88 -18.64 -0.94
N ILE A 210 12.60 -19.56 -0.01
CA ILE A 210 11.71 -20.70 -0.25
C ILE A 210 10.36 -20.39 0.37
N GLY A 211 9.34 -20.18 -0.48
CA GLY A 211 7.98 -19.96 -0.03
C GLY A 211 7.27 -21.25 0.40
N ARG A 212 6.07 -21.09 0.96
CA ARG A 212 5.17 -22.18 1.42
C ARG A 212 5.05 -23.38 0.47
N THR A 213 4.92 -23.13 -0.82
CA THR A 213 4.71 -24.18 -1.85
C THR A 213 6.03 -24.68 -2.44
N GLY A 214 7.14 -24.44 -1.75
CA GLY A 214 8.50 -24.71 -2.21
C GLY A 214 9.03 -23.73 -3.24
N ALA A 215 8.24 -22.74 -3.69
CA ALA A 215 8.66 -21.77 -4.71
C ALA A 215 9.96 -21.07 -4.30
N ALA A 216 11.01 -21.25 -5.11
CA ALA A 216 12.32 -20.64 -4.95
C ALA A 216 12.34 -19.28 -5.65
N THR A 217 12.21 -18.22 -4.85
CA THR A 217 12.11 -16.84 -5.33
C THR A 217 13.44 -16.13 -5.10
N PRO A 218 14.12 -15.67 -6.17
CA PRO A 218 15.35 -14.91 -6.02
C PRO A 218 15.06 -13.49 -5.52
N VAL A 219 15.86 -13.04 -4.56
CA VAL A 219 15.75 -11.73 -3.91
C VAL A 219 17.10 -11.03 -3.99
N ALA A 220 17.11 -9.84 -4.57
CA ALA A 220 18.27 -8.98 -4.62
C ALA A 220 18.57 -8.41 -3.22
N ARG A 221 19.81 -8.55 -2.76
CA ARG A 221 20.39 -7.79 -1.66
C ARG A 221 21.08 -6.57 -2.24
N LEU A 222 20.72 -5.39 -1.77
CA LEU A 222 21.11 -4.12 -2.36
C LEU A 222 21.89 -3.31 -1.34
N ALA A 223 22.89 -2.59 -1.83
CA ALA A 223 23.48 -1.50 -1.06
C ALA A 223 22.34 -0.53 -0.66
N PRO A 224 22.29 -0.07 0.60
CA PRO A 224 21.18 0.74 1.09
C PRO A 224 20.93 1.98 0.22
N VAL A 225 19.70 2.12 -0.28
CA VAL A 225 19.30 3.27 -1.13
C VAL A 225 17.96 3.84 -0.70
N GLN A 226 17.81 5.16 -0.74
CA GLN A 226 16.55 5.83 -0.42
C GLN A 226 15.62 5.83 -1.64
N VAL A 227 14.47 5.15 -1.54
CA VAL A 227 13.44 5.11 -2.60
C VAL A 227 12.09 5.54 -2.02
N ALA A 228 11.54 6.66 -2.49
CA ALA A 228 10.28 7.22 -1.98
C ALA A 228 10.24 7.35 -0.43
N GLY A 229 11.34 7.85 0.16
CA GLY A 229 11.48 8.08 1.60
C GLY A 229 11.65 6.82 2.47
N VAL A 230 11.98 5.66 1.88
CA VAL A 230 12.31 4.45 2.62
C VAL A 230 13.65 3.91 2.17
N THR A 231 14.49 3.51 3.12
CA THR A 231 15.72 2.76 2.83
C THR A 231 15.34 1.38 2.32
N VAL A 232 15.66 1.10 1.06
CA VAL A 232 15.51 -0.20 0.42
C VAL A 232 16.86 -0.91 0.45
N THR A 233 16.88 -2.10 1.04
CA THR A 233 18.04 -3.03 1.03
C THR A 233 17.73 -4.35 0.33
N ASN A 234 16.46 -4.56 -0.05
CA ASN A 234 16.00 -5.78 -0.69
C ASN A 234 15.02 -5.46 -1.80
N ALA A 235 15.10 -6.18 -2.92
CA ALA A 235 14.13 -6.09 -4.01
C ALA A 235 13.84 -7.46 -4.60
N THR A 236 12.61 -7.68 -5.05
CA THR A 236 12.27 -8.92 -5.77
C THR A 236 12.91 -8.93 -7.16
N LEU A 237 13.41 -10.10 -7.55
CA LEU A 237 13.79 -10.42 -8.93
C LEU A 237 12.75 -11.30 -9.62
N HIS A 238 11.60 -11.53 -8.99
CA HIS A 238 10.46 -12.33 -9.45
C HIS A 238 10.78 -13.83 -9.63
N ASN A 239 11.64 -14.20 -10.57
CA ASN A 239 12.01 -15.59 -10.87
C ASN A 239 13.31 -15.65 -11.68
N ALA A 240 13.80 -16.87 -11.97
CA ALA A 240 15.04 -17.08 -12.73
C ALA A 240 14.96 -16.54 -14.17
N ASP A 241 13.81 -16.65 -14.84
CA ASP A 241 13.62 -16.17 -16.21
C ASP A 241 13.77 -14.64 -16.28
N GLN A 242 13.26 -13.94 -15.26
CA GLN A 242 13.39 -12.49 -15.16
C GLN A 242 14.84 -12.06 -14.96
N ILE A 243 15.62 -12.81 -14.16
CA ILE A 243 17.06 -12.56 -13.99
C ILE A 243 17.80 -12.73 -15.31
N GLU A 244 17.50 -13.79 -16.05
CA GLU A 244 18.07 -14.04 -17.37
C GLU A 244 17.68 -12.94 -18.37
N ARG A 245 16.40 -12.55 -18.40
CA ARG A 245 15.89 -11.48 -19.26
C ARG A 245 16.55 -10.13 -18.98
N LEU A 246 16.83 -9.83 -17.70
CA LEU A 246 17.51 -8.59 -17.29
C LEU A 246 19.04 -8.70 -17.38
N ASP A 247 19.59 -9.90 -17.57
CA ASP A 247 20.99 -10.24 -17.39
C ASP A 247 21.56 -9.66 -16.09
N VAL A 248 20.83 -9.78 -14.97
CA VAL A 248 21.27 -9.19 -13.69
C VAL A 248 22.39 -10.04 -13.08
N ARG A 249 23.46 -9.38 -12.61
CA ARG A 249 24.63 -10.04 -12.02
C ARG A 249 25.02 -9.39 -10.71
N VAL A 250 25.49 -10.19 -9.77
CA VAL A 250 26.03 -9.67 -8.50
C VAL A 250 27.19 -8.70 -8.82
N GLY A 251 27.15 -7.52 -8.20
CA GLY A 251 28.01 -6.37 -8.45
C GLY A 251 27.44 -5.33 -9.42
N ASP A 252 26.38 -5.65 -10.17
CA ASP A 252 25.79 -4.70 -11.12
C ASP A 252 25.23 -3.46 -10.40
N THR A 253 25.33 -2.31 -11.08
CA THR A 253 24.48 -1.17 -10.76
C THR A 253 23.10 -1.42 -11.35
N VAL A 254 22.08 -1.42 -10.50
CA VAL A 254 20.68 -1.71 -10.86
C VAL A 254 19.78 -0.52 -10.58
N ILE A 255 18.73 -0.40 -11.40
CA ILE A 255 17.63 0.52 -11.16
C ILE A 255 16.57 -0.20 -10.35
N VAL A 256 16.21 0.35 -9.20
CA VAL A 256 15.20 -0.16 -8.30
C VAL A 256 14.06 0.83 -8.17
N ARG A 257 12.84 0.33 -8.04
CA ARG A 257 11.64 1.13 -7.77
C ARG A 257 10.73 0.41 -6.82
N ARG A 258 9.79 1.13 -6.19
CA ARG A 258 8.73 0.52 -5.37
C ARG A 258 7.46 0.37 -6.20
N ALA A 259 7.16 -0.85 -6.63
CA ALA A 259 5.94 -1.16 -7.37
C ALA A 259 4.72 -0.85 -6.48
N GLY A 260 3.84 0.05 -6.96
CA GLY A 260 2.66 0.50 -6.22
C GLY A 260 2.97 1.10 -4.85
N ASP A 261 4.18 1.65 -4.65
CA ASP A 261 4.71 2.20 -3.39
C ASP A 261 4.77 1.20 -2.23
N VAL A 262 4.80 -0.10 -2.51
CA VAL A 262 4.87 -1.15 -1.48
C VAL A 262 6.11 -2.02 -1.65
N ILE A 263 6.19 -2.81 -2.73
CA ILE A 263 7.20 -3.86 -2.90
C ILE A 263 8.32 -3.35 -3.81
N PRO A 264 9.59 -3.31 -3.34
CA PRO A 264 10.71 -2.95 -4.19
C PRO A 264 11.01 -4.05 -5.23
N GLU A 265 11.27 -3.66 -6.47
CA GLU A 265 11.67 -4.55 -7.55
C GLU A 265 12.86 -3.98 -8.34
N VAL A 266 13.68 -4.86 -8.91
CA VAL A 266 14.72 -4.48 -9.87
C VAL A 266 14.08 -4.31 -11.25
N VAL A 267 14.24 -3.12 -11.83
CA VAL A 267 13.65 -2.74 -13.12
C VAL A 267 14.56 -3.11 -14.28
N ARG A 268 15.83 -2.71 -14.18
CA ARG A 268 16.87 -2.93 -15.21
C ARG A 268 18.27 -2.81 -14.62
N VAL A 269 19.23 -3.39 -15.32
CA VAL A 269 20.66 -3.16 -15.09
C VAL A 269 21.09 -1.88 -15.82
N VAL A 270 22.00 -1.12 -15.24
CA VAL A 270 22.73 -0.05 -15.94
C VAL A 270 24.01 -0.65 -16.52
N ALA A 271 23.89 -1.19 -17.72
CA ALA A 271 24.93 -2.01 -18.36
C ALA A 271 26.25 -1.25 -18.53
N GLU A 272 26.19 0.06 -18.72
CA GLU A 272 27.34 0.94 -18.89
C GLU A 272 28.20 1.07 -17.61
N ARG A 273 27.64 0.71 -16.45
CA ARG A 273 28.32 0.73 -15.14
C ARG A 273 28.65 -0.66 -14.62
N ARG A 274 28.52 -1.70 -15.46
CA ARG A 274 28.82 -3.08 -15.07
C ARG A 274 30.32 -3.22 -14.72
N PRO A 275 30.66 -3.65 -13.50
CA PRO A 275 32.05 -3.95 -13.16
C PRO A 275 32.61 -5.07 -14.05
N PRO A 276 33.93 -5.07 -14.31
CA PRO A 276 34.57 -6.19 -14.99
C PRO A 276 34.42 -7.48 -14.17
N HIS A 277 34.39 -8.63 -14.85
CA HIS A 277 34.35 -9.99 -14.26
C HIS A 277 33.07 -10.38 -13.49
N THR A 278 31.96 -9.66 -13.65
CA THR A 278 30.64 -10.13 -13.15
C THR A 278 30.18 -11.40 -13.86
N ARG A 279 29.64 -12.36 -13.08
CA ARG A 279 29.21 -13.66 -13.59
C ARG A 279 27.68 -13.73 -13.73
N PRO A 280 27.15 -14.31 -14.82
CA PRO A 280 25.73 -14.60 -14.92
C PRO A 280 25.24 -15.43 -13.73
N TRP A 281 24.13 -15.00 -13.12
CA TRP A 281 23.52 -15.76 -12.03
C TRP A 281 22.71 -16.93 -12.58
N ARG A 282 22.73 -18.06 -11.85
CA ARG A 282 21.89 -19.23 -12.15
C ARG A 282 21.21 -19.68 -10.86
N MET A 283 20.00 -20.21 -11.00
CA MET A 283 19.30 -20.82 -9.87
C MET A 283 20.18 -21.96 -9.29
N PRO A 284 20.37 -22.01 -7.97
CA PRO A 284 21.01 -23.15 -7.32
C PRO A 284 20.28 -24.46 -7.66
N THR A 285 21.02 -25.56 -7.73
CA THR A 285 20.45 -26.89 -7.97
C THR A 285 19.81 -27.50 -6.71
N HIS A 286 20.19 -26.99 -5.53
CA HIS A 286 19.72 -27.46 -4.24
C HIS A 286 19.19 -26.30 -3.40
N CYS A 287 18.19 -26.62 -2.59
CA CYS A 287 17.52 -25.70 -1.69
C CYS A 287 18.50 -25.19 -0.63
N PRO A 288 18.65 -23.87 -0.44
CA PRO A 288 19.58 -23.31 0.54
C PRO A 288 19.15 -23.58 2.00
N VAL A 289 17.92 -24.05 2.22
CA VAL A 289 17.39 -24.30 3.57
C VAL A 289 17.51 -25.77 3.98
N CYS A 290 17.14 -26.71 3.09
CA CYS A 290 17.06 -28.13 3.45
C CYS A 290 17.92 -29.04 2.56
N GLY A 291 18.68 -28.50 1.62
CA GLY A 291 19.54 -29.26 0.72
C GLY A 291 18.82 -30.11 -0.34
N ALA A 292 17.49 -30.23 -0.29
CA ALA A 292 16.71 -30.96 -1.30
C ALA A 292 16.83 -30.31 -2.68
N GLN A 293 16.61 -31.09 -3.75
CA GLN A 293 16.76 -30.59 -5.12
C GLN A 293 15.74 -29.47 -5.42
N LEU A 294 16.20 -28.43 -6.12
CA LEU A 294 15.31 -27.46 -6.75
C LEU A 294 14.94 -27.98 -8.14
N LEU A 295 13.64 -28.20 -8.36
CA LEU A 295 13.09 -28.73 -9.59
C LEU A 295 12.27 -27.66 -10.30
N ARG A 296 12.30 -27.66 -11.63
CA ARG A 296 11.44 -26.82 -12.46
C ARG A 296 10.66 -27.70 -13.41
N GLU A 297 9.34 -27.70 -13.26
CA GLU A 297 8.45 -28.42 -14.17
C GLU A 297 8.49 -27.80 -15.58
N LYS A 298 8.32 -28.63 -16.60
CA LYS A 298 8.32 -28.18 -17.99
C LYS A 298 7.18 -27.18 -18.21
N GLY A 299 7.52 -25.97 -18.64
CA GLY A 299 6.56 -24.88 -18.87
C GLY A 299 6.24 -24.01 -17.65
N ALA A 300 6.73 -24.36 -16.45
CA ALA A 300 6.62 -23.49 -15.28
C ALA A 300 7.75 -22.45 -15.26
N SER A 301 7.48 -21.25 -14.75
CA SER A 301 8.50 -20.20 -14.50
C SER A 301 9.17 -20.36 -13.14
N ALA A 302 8.47 -20.94 -12.16
CA ALA A 302 8.96 -21.09 -10.79
C ALA A 302 9.73 -22.40 -10.62
N TRP A 303 10.94 -22.29 -10.04
CA TRP A 303 11.64 -23.43 -9.44
C TRP A 303 11.01 -23.75 -8.08
N ARG A 304 11.00 -25.02 -7.67
CA ARG A 304 10.42 -25.48 -6.42
C ARG A 304 11.32 -26.45 -5.69
N CYS A 305 11.42 -26.28 -4.37
CA CYS A 305 12.05 -27.22 -3.47
C CYS A 305 11.22 -28.50 -3.34
N SER A 306 11.84 -29.65 -3.67
CA SER A 306 11.20 -30.97 -3.56
C SER A 306 11.12 -31.50 -2.12
N GLY A 307 11.74 -30.81 -1.16
CA GLY A 307 11.79 -31.25 0.24
C GLY A 307 10.44 -31.34 0.94
N GLY A 308 9.42 -30.65 0.45
CA GLY A 308 8.07 -30.65 1.03
C GLY A 308 8.09 -30.42 2.56
N LEU A 309 7.49 -31.34 3.31
CA LEU A 309 7.45 -31.29 4.78
C LEU A 309 8.81 -31.42 5.47
N SER A 310 9.85 -31.94 4.80
CA SER A 310 11.21 -31.97 5.37
C SER A 310 11.89 -30.59 5.32
N CYS A 311 11.40 -29.68 4.46
CA CYS A 311 11.94 -28.34 4.34
C CYS A 311 11.41 -27.43 5.46
N ALA A 312 12.30 -27.00 6.36
CA ALA A 312 11.94 -26.11 7.46
C ALA A 312 11.25 -24.81 6.99
N ALA A 313 11.71 -24.21 5.88
CA ALA A 313 11.07 -23.03 5.31
C ALA A 313 9.64 -23.31 4.83
N GLN A 314 9.39 -24.43 4.15
CA GLN A 314 8.03 -24.76 3.71
C GLN A 314 7.09 -25.00 4.90
N ARG A 315 7.56 -25.69 5.95
CA ARG A 315 6.78 -25.90 7.18
C ARG A 315 6.43 -24.57 7.85
N ARG A 316 7.42 -23.72 8.10
CA ARG A 316 7.24 -22.40 8.69
C ARG A 316 6.25 -21.55 7.90
N GLU A 317 6.46 -21.43 6.59
CA GLU A 317 5.60 -20.62 5.73
C GLU A 317 4.19 -21.20 5.61
N ALA A 318 4.02 -22.53 5.73
CA ALA A 318 2.70 -23.15 5.80
C ALA A 318 1.96 -22.80 7.09
N ILE A 319 2.64 -22.82 8.24
CA ILE A 319 2.05 -22.42 9.54
C ILE A 319 1.74 -20.92 9.54
N LEU A 320 2.65 -20.08 9.06
CA LEU A 320 2.43 -18.63 8.91
C LEU A 320 1.21 -18.35 8.04
N HIS A 321 1.07 -19.05 6.91
CA HIS A 321 -0.11 -18.90 6.08
C HIS A 321 -1.39 -19.37 6.78
N PHE A 322 -1.34 -20.53 7.44
CA PHE A 322 -2.49 -21.09 8.15
C PHE A 322 -2.99 -20.14 9.25
N ALA A 323 -2.07 -19.54 10.02
CA ALA A 323 -2.38 -18.56 11.06
C ALA A 323 -2.76 -17.17 10.52
N SER A 324 -2.50 -16.88 9.24
CA SER A 324 -2.73 -15.56 8.68
C SER A 324 -4.21 -15.14 8.74
N ARG A 325 -4.45 -13.82 8.76
CA ARG A 325 -5.78 -13.21 8.87
C ARG A 325 -6.81 -13.69 7.84
N ARG A 326 -6.37 -14.11 6.65
CA ARG A 326 -7.26 -14.60 5.58
C ARG A 326 -7.42 -16.13 5.56
N ALA A 327 -6.83 -16.83 6.52
CA ALA A 327 -6.96 -18.26 6.71
C ALA A 327 -7.68 -18.52 8.04
N MET A 328 -6.97 -18.91 9.10
CA MET A 328 -7.57 -19.21 10.40
C MET A 328 -7.57 -18.03 11.38
N ASP A 329 -6.91 -16.91 11.03
CA ASP A 329 -6.85 -15.68 11.84
C ASP A 329 -6.44 -15.92 13.30
N ILE A 330 -5.29 -16.58 13.49
CA ILE A 330 -4.78 -16.93 14.82
C ILE A 330 -3.90 -15.78 15.32
N ASP A 331 -4.51 -14.88 16.08
CA ASP A 331 -3.82 -13.76 16.71
C ASP A 331 -2.69 -14.24 17.65
N GLY A 332 -1.56 -13.55 17.59
CA GLY A 332 -0.39 -13.83 18.44
C GLY A 332 0.57 -14.90 17.88
N LEU A 333 0.17 -15.73 16.90
CA LEU A 333 1.07 -16.69 16.27
C LEU A 333 1.91 -16.04 15.16
N GLY A 334 2.86 -15.21 15.57
CA GLY A 334 3.79 -14.52 14.68
C GLY A 334 5.02 -15.35 14.31
N GLU A 335 5.81 -14.80 13.38
CA GLU A 335 7.02 -15.40 12.82
C GLU A 335 7.99 -15.92 13.89
N ARG A 336 8.22 -15.15 14.96
CA ARG A 336 9.10 -15.54 16.06
C ARG A 336 8.63 -16.79 16.81
N TYR A 337 7.34 -16.89 17.13
CA TYR A 337 6.81 -18.07 17.81
C TYR A 337 6.86 -19.31 16.92
N ILE A 338 6.66 -19.14 15.61
CA ILE A 338 6.72 -20.24 14.66
C ILE A 338 8.16 -20.70 14.41
N GLU A 339 9.14 -19.78 14.47
CA GLU A 339 10.56 -20.13 14.45
C GLU A 339 10.99 -20.97 15.66
N ASP A 340 10.38 -20.74 16.83
CA ASP A 340 10.69 -21.45 18.08
C ASP A 340 10.00 -22.83 18.20
N LEU A 341 9.00 -23.15 17.35
CA LEU A 341 8.21 -24.41 17.36
C LEU A 341 8.88 -25.56 16.57
#